data_AF-A0A1T5JAX6-F1
#
_entry.id   AF-A0A1T5JAX6-F1
#
_cell.length_a   1.000
_cell.length_b   1.000
_cell.length_c   1.000
_cell.angle_alpha   90.00
_cell.angle_beta   90.00
_cell.angle_gamma   90.00
#
_symmetry.space_group_name_H-M   'P 1'
#
loop_
_entity.id
_entity.type
_entity.pdbx_description
1 polymer ?
#
loop_
_entity_poly.entity_id
_entity_poly.type
_entity_poly.pdbx_seq_one_letter_code
_entity_poly.pdbx_strand_id
1 'polypeptide(L)' 'MSFATIVLAAAEAHVELPMPTFMYALIAAIIFILLGLATFSYRDVANRHAAKANARAGRVHDHDVSGHGH' A
#
# COMPACT_ATOMS: atom_id res chain seq x y z
N MET A 1 -19.17 -32.47 -35.08
CA MET A 1 -18.79 -31.63 -33.92
C MET A 1 -17.37 -31.17 -34.11
N SER A 2 -17.15 -29.87 -34.34
CA SER A 2 -15.82 -29.29 -34.52
C SER A 2 -15.24 -28.83 -33.17
N PHE A 3 -13.92 -28.66 -33.10
CA PHE A 3 -13.27 -28.06 -31.93
C PHE A 3 -13.85 -26.68 -31.58
N ALA A 4 -14.16 -25.87 -32.59
CA ALA A 4 -14.83 -24.58 -32.40
C ALA A 4 -16.19 -24.73 -31.71
N THR A 5 -17.00 -25.73 -32.07
CA THR A 5 -18.28 -25.99 -31.38
C THR A 5 -18.11 -26.47 -29.94
N ILE A 6 -17.00 -27.15 -29.61
CA ILE A 6 -16.69 -27.58 -28.24
C ILE A 6 -16.27 -26.37 -27.38
N VAL A 7 -15.42 -25.49 -27.92
CA VAL A 7 -14.98 -24.26 -27.24
C VAL A 7 -16.16 -23.33 -26.97
N LEU A 8 -17.06 -23.17 -27.94
CA LEU A 8 -18.25 -22.34 -27.78
C LEU A 8 -19.21 -22.92 -26.72
N ALA A 9 -19.47 -24.23 -26.75
CA ALA A 9 -20.31 -24.89 -25.74
C ALA A 9 -19.68 -24.86 -24.33
N ALA A 10 -18.35 -24.90 -24.22
CA ALA A 10 -17.65 -24.77 -22.94
C ALA A 10 -17.69 -23.33 -22.39
N ALA A 11 -17.73 -22.32 -23.27
CA ALA A 11 -17.94 -20.93 -22.85
C ALA A 11 -19.39 -20.68 -22.39
N GLU A 12 -20.36 -21.40 -22.97
CA GLU A 12 -21.77 -21.34 -22.58
C GLU A 12 -22.10 -22.14 -21.32
N ALA A 13 -21.24 -23.09 -20.92
CA ALA A 13 -21.25 -23.71 -19.61
C ALA A 13 -20.78 -22.70 -18.56
N HIS A 14 -21.56 -21.62 -18.40
CA HIS A 14 -21.52 -20.72 -17.26
C HIS A 14 -21.70 -21.56 -16.01
N VAL A 15 -20.60 -21.98 -15.39
CA VAL A 15 -20.59 -22.28 -13.96
C VAL A 15 -21.06 -20.98 -13.33
N GLU A 16 -22.28 -20.97 -12.80
CA GLU A 16 -22.82 -19.81 -12.09
C GLU A 16 -21.81 -19.44 -11.01
N LEU A 17 -21.01 -18.40 -11.28
CA LEU A 17 -20.08 -17.93 -10.28
C LEU A 17 -20.96 -17.47 -9.10
N PRO A 18 -20.62 -17.86 -7.85
CA PRO A 18 -21.37 -17.45 -6.67
C PRO A 18 -21.56 -15.94 -6.54
N MET A 19 -20.76 -15.17 -7.28
CA MET A 19 -20.74 -13.73 -7.32
C MET A 19 -20.30 -13.24 -8.71
N PRO A 20 -20.75 -12.05 -9.16
CA PRO A 20 -20.33 -11.47 -10.44
C PRO A 20 -18.80 -11.40 -10.59
N THR A 21 -18.29 -11.58 -11.82
CA THR A 21 -16.85 -11.59 -12.13
C THR A 21 -16.11 -10.35 -11.61
N PHE A 22 -16.73 -9.17 -11.70
CA PHE A 22 -16.11 -7.92 -11.22
C PHE A 22 -15.89 -7.88 -9.70
N MET A 23 -16.62 -8.69 -8.92
CA MET A 23 -16.45 -8.76 -7.46
C MET A 23 -15.13 -9.41 -7.06
N TYR A 24 -14.62 -10.39 -7.83
CA TYR A 24 -13.31 -10.98 -7.56
C TYR A 24 -12.20 -9.95 -7.72
N ALA A 25 -12.27 -9.14 -8.78
CA ALA A 25 -11.34 -8.02 -8.98
C ALA A 25 -11.47 -6.96 -7.88
N LEU A 26 -12.70 -6.65 -7.44
CA LEU A 26 -12.93 -5.72 -6.35
C LEU A 26 -12.32 -6.21 -5.02
N ILE A 27 -12.52 -7.49 -4.67
CA ILE A 27 -11.95 -8.09 -3.46
C ILE A 27 -10.42 -8.02 -3.51
N ALA A 28 -9.81 -8.39 -4.64
CA ALA A 28 -8.37 -8.28 -4.82
C ALA A 28 -7.89 -6.83 -4.63
N ALA A 29 -8.56 -5.86 -5.25
CA ALA A 29 -8.25 -4.43 -5.10
C ALA A 29 -8.34 -3.96 -3.64
N ILE A 30 -9.38 -4.37 -2.91
CA ILE A 30 -9.54 -4.05 -1.48
C ILE A 30 -8.38 -4.61 -0.67
N ILE A 31 -7.99 -5.87 -0.90
CA ILE A 31 -6.85 -6.49 -0.21
C ILE A 31 -5.56 -5.70 -0.47
N PHE A 32 -5.28 -5.36 -1.74
CA PHE A 32 -4.10 -4.56 -2.09
C PHE A 32 -4.12 -3.17 -1.46
N ILE A 33 -5.27 -2.50 -1.41
CA ILE A 33 -5.41 -1.21 -0.74
C ILE A 33 -5.13 -1.33 0.75
N LEU A 34 -5.71 -2.34 1.43
CA LEU A 34 -5.49 -2.57 2.85
C LEU A 34 -4.01 -2.85 3.16
N LEU A 35 -3.36 -3.70 2.36
CA LEU A 35 -1.95 -3.98 2.51
C LEU A 35 -1.09 -2.73 2.25
N GLY A 36 -1.42 -1.95 1.22
CA GLY A 36 -0.76 -0.68 0.92
C GLY A 36 -0.87 0.31 2.08
N LEU A 37 -2.08 0.51 2.61
CA LEU A 37 -2.31 1.37 3.78
C LEU A 37 -1.55 0.87 5.01
N ALA A 38 -1.49 -0.44 5.25
CA ALA A 38 -0.70 -1.01 6.34
C ALA A 38 0.79 -0.68 6.18
N THR A 39 1.35 -0.85 4.98
CA THR A 39 2.75 -0.48 4.68
C THR A 39 3.00 1.02 4.86
N PHE A 40 2.10 1.87 4.36
CA PHE A 40 2.21 3.32 4.51
C PHE A 40 2.06 3.79 5.96
N SER A 41 1.26 3.10 6.78
CA SER A 41 1.12 3.39 8.22
C SER A 41 2.47 3.29 8.93
N TYR A 42 3.25 2.23 8.66
CA TYR A 42 4.61 2.11 9.18
C TYR A 42 5.57 3.18 8.62
N ARG A 43 5.44 3.52 7.34
CA ARG A 43 6.27 4.58 6.71
C ARG A 43 5.98 5.97 7.29
N ASP A 44 4.72 6.29 7.55
CA ASP A 44 4.33 7.58 8.14
C ASP A 44 4.96 7.77 9.52
N VAL A 45 4.99 6.71 10.34
CA VAL A 45 5.67 6.71 11.65
C VAL A 45 7.16 7.02 11.50
N ALA A 46 7.86 6.37 10.56
CA ALA A 46 9.28 6.62 10.31
C ALA A 46 9.54 8.07 9.84
N ASN A 47 8.64 8.64 9.06
CA ASN A 47 8.75 10.01 8.59
C ASN A 47 8.57 11.05 9.73
N ARG A 48 7.79 10.72 10.77
CA ARG A 48 7.68 11.54 11.99
C ARG A 48 8.93 11.48 12.87
N HIS A 49 9.68 10.38 12.83
CA HIS A 49 10.99 10.30 13.49
C HIS A 49 12.06 11.13 12.77
N ALA A 50 11.99 11.27 11.44
CA ALA A 50 12.87 12.16 10.69
C ALA A 50 12.66 13.64 11.07
N ALA A 51 11.41 14.08 11.25
CA ALA A 51 11.12 15.44 11.72
C ALA A 51 11.73 15.73 13.11
N LYS A 52 11.70 14.76 14.04
CA LYS A 52 12.35 14.88 15.35
C LYS A 52 13.88 14.81 15.26
N ALA A 53 14.44 14.00 14.37
CA ALA A 53 15.89 13.91 14.13
C ALA A 53 16.45 15.22 13.56
N ASN A 54 15.77 15.82 12.58
CA ASN A 54 16.17 17.10 11.98
C ASN A 54 16.07 18.25 12.99
N ALA A 55 15.05 18.26 13.86
CA ALA A 55 14.93 19.24 14.94
C ALA A 55 16.01 19.08 16.03
N ARG A 56 16.55 17.86 16.23
CA ARG A 56 17.69 17.63 17.12
C ARG A 56 19.00 18.06 16.45
N ALA A 57 19.18 17.79 15.15
CA ALA A 57 20.37 18.20 14.40
C ALA A 57 20.50 19.73 14.30
N GLY A 58 19.40 20.47 14.08
CA GLY A 58 19.41 21.94 14.09
C GLY A 58 19.76 22.51 15.47
N ARG A 59 19.18 21.98 16.55
CA ARG A 59 19.48 22.44 17.91
C ARG A 59 20.90 22.13 18.40
N VAL A 60 21.56 21.09 17.88
CA VAL A 60 22.96 20.80 18.21
C VAL A 60 23.89 21.83 17.56
N HIS A 61 23.55 22.33 16.37
CA HIS A 61 24.33 23.36 15.69
C HIS A 61 24.20 24.75 16.34
N ASP A 62 23.12 25.00 17.09
CA ASP A 62 22.87 26.28 17.77
C ASP A 62 23.44 26.34 19.20
N HIS A 63 23.84 25.21 19.82
CA HIS A 63 24.23 25.17 21.24
C HIS A 63 25.75 25.33 21.50
N ASP A 64 26.58 25.43 20.46
CA ASP A 64 28.05 25.51 20.62
C ASP A 64 28.61 26.95 20.56
N VAL A 65 27.77 27.99 20.44
CA VAL A 65 28.23 29.39 20.27
C VAL A 65 27.95 30.30 21.48
N SER A 66 27.33 29.81 22.55
CA SER A 66 26.97 30.63 23.71
C SER A 66 27.48 30.03 25.03
N GLY A 67 28.70 30.39 25.42
CA GLY A 67 29.18 30.12 26.79
C GLY A 67 30.69 30.06 27.01
N HIS A 68 31.47 31.02 26.49
CA HIS A 68 32.77 31.37 27.07
C HIS A 68 32.62 32.75 27.72
N GLY A 69 32.72 32.82 29.05
CA GLY A 69 32.77 34.12 29.74
C GLY A 69 32.44 34.04 31.22
N HIS A 70 33.51 34.02 32.02
CA HIS A 70 33.63 34.38 33.44
C HIS A 70 33.32 33.29 34.48
#